data_AF-A0A1R2BT20-F1
#
_entry.id   AF-A0A1R2BT20-F1
#
_cell.length_a   1.000
_cell.length_b   1.000
_cell.length_c   1.000
_cell.angle_alpha   90.00
_cell.angle_beta   90.00
_cell.angle_gamma   90.00
#
_symmetry.space_group_name_H-M   'P 1'
#
loop_
_entity.id
_entity.type
_entity.pdbx_description
1 polymer ?
#
loop_
_entity_poly.entity_id
_entity_poly.type
_entity_poly.pdbx_seq_one_letter_code
_entity_poly.pdbx_strand_id
1 'polypeptide(L)'
;MPILINGLKLLDRSDSSVDYYMQDNGEHILVACGEVHLQRCVKDLEVTFAKIPITISKPIVSFRETVMEGGKTFSAITANKRIQIIATAYPLPENLIEFLEFNFEILKKIFTSKNTQTSEKKNFVSNLAEKLTSCENKLQNIILNYLIGFGPKRVGCNLLAYMGCSGFKDIENDIETIEIDIQSENSSTNTSKISSNDYDIKETLRVGFDCAANAGPLCAEPLRGVCIVVEEIKYIEEEIRDIYGPFQGQMISTMQEVCKSAVLGNSPRLVEGMYICTFTTTQEYIGKLYTVISKRRGKILEEMLTEGTDLFVCKAYLPVVESFGFAEELRRMTSGLVLPQLVFSHWETMFDNPFYIRKTVEEMEEFGDQPVLDNLPKTFINKVRRRKGLQTDEKLVIHADKQRTLTKMR
;
A
#
# COMPACT_ATOMS: atom_id res chain seq x y z
N MET A 1 20.92 -23.21 7.77
CA MET A 1 19.71 -22.87 6.97
C MET A 1 18.53 -23.81 7.19
N PRO A 2 18.58 -25.14 7.00
CA PRO A 2 17.37 -25.99 7.14
C PRO A 2 16.78 -26.02 8.56
N ILE A 3 17.65 -25.94 9.57
CA ILE A 3 17.24 -25.88 10.99
C ILE A 3 16.42 -24.61 11.27
N LEU A 4 16.85 -23.45 10.72
CA LEU A 4 16.14 -22.18 10.87
C LEU A 4 14.75 -22.24 10.23
N ILE A 5 14.66 -22.78 9.00
CA ILE A 5 13.38 -22.92 8.29
C ILE A 5 12.42 -23.83 9.05
N ASN A 6 12.92 -24.93 9.62
CA ASN A 6 12.10 -25.81 10.45
C ASN A 6 11.66 -25.11 11.74
N GLY A 7 12.55 -24.34 12.38
CA GLY A 7 12.20 -23.51 13.54
C GLY A 7 11.11 -22.48 13.24
N LEU A 8 11.22 -21.78 12.10
CA LEU A 8 10.21 -20.81 11.65
C LEU A 8 8.85 -21.47 11.39
N LYS A 9 8.82 -22.65 10.75
CA LYS A 9 7.59 -23.44 10.57
C LYS A 9 6.95 -23.87 11.89
N LEU A 10 7.76 -24.16 12.90
CA LEU A 10 7.25 -24.52 14.22
C LEU A 10 6.70 -23.30 14.96
N LEU A 11 7.36 -22.15 14.82
CA LEU A 11 6.92 -20.87 15.38
C LEU A 11 5.58 -20.43 14.78
N ASP A 12 5.45 -20.45 13.45
CA ASP A 12 4.22 -20.15 12.70
C ASP A 12 3.03 -21.04 13.13
N ARG A 13 3.30 -22.32 13.43
CA ARG A 13 2.27 -23.22 13.98
C ARG A 13 1.92 -22.95 15.44
N SER A 14 2.85 -22.39 16.20
CA SER A 14 2.66 -22.15 17.64
C SER A 14 1.95 -20.82 17.89
N ASP A 15 2.18 -19.83 17.04
CA ASP A 15 1.62 -18.48 17.16
C ASP A 15 0.89 -18.09 15.87
N SER A 16 -0.44 -17.99 15.96
CA SER A 16 -1.30 -17.61 14.82
C SER A 16 -1.09 -16.19 14.31
N SER A 17 -0.44 -15.34 15.09
CA SER A 17 -0.21 -13.93 14.79
C SER A 17 1.18 -13.67 14.22
N VAL A 18 1.95 -14.73 13.97
CA VAL A 18 3.22 -14.70 13.29
C VAL A 18 3.03 -15.19 11.87
N ASP A 19 3.68 -14.53 10.91
CA ASP A 19 3.80 -15.01 9.54
C ASP A 19 5.28 -14.92 9.13
N TYR A 20 5.71 -15.76 8.20
CA TYR A 20 7.07 -15.68 7.66
C TYR A 20 7.08 -15.95 6.16
N TYR A 21 7.92 -15.20 5.46
CA TYR A 21 8.14 -15.38 4.03
C TYR A 21 9.59 -15.10 3.66
N MET A 22 10.00 -15.58 2.50
CA MET A 22 11.34 -15.34 1.95
C MET A 22 11.27 -14.24 0.90
N GLN A 23 12.19 -13.28 0.99
CA GLN A 23 12.36 -12.26 -0.04
C GLN A 23 13.30 -12.76 -1.16
N ASP A 24 13.26 -12.10 -2.31
CA ASP A 24 14.08 -12.43 -3.49
C ASP A 24 15.59 -12.32 -3.23
N ASN A 25 16.00 -11.50 -2.25
CA ASN A 25 17.38 -11.37 -1.77
C ASN A 25 17.84 -12.57 -0.92
N GLY A 26 16.97 -13.54 -0.63
CA GLY A 26 17.24 -14.70 0.22
C GLY A 26 17.11 -14.44 1.72
N GLU A 27 16.66 -13.24 2.14
CA GLU A 27 16.37 -12.95 3.54
C GLU A 27 15.02 -13.58 3.95
N HIS A 28 15.00 -14.17 5.14
CA HIS A 28 13.78 -14.64 5.78
C HIS A 28 13.18 -13.50 6.63
N ILE A 29 11.96 -13.10 6.32
CA ILE A 29 11.23 -12.08 7.06
C ILE A 29 10.25 -12.74 8.01
N LEU A 30 10.28 -12.28 9.26
CA LEU A 30 9.32 -12.59 10.30
C LEU A 30 8.39 -11.40 10.48
N VAL A 31 7.08 -11.64 10.37
CA VAL A 31 6.02 -10.65 10.60
C VAL A 31 5.39 -10.93 11.95
N ALA A 32 5.20 -9.89 12.75
CA ALA A 32 4.56 -9.96 14.05
C ALA A 32 3.73 -8.70 14.31
N CYS A 33 2.76 -8.77 15.22
CA CYS A 33 1.84 -7.65 15.50
C CYS A 33 2.47 -6.40 16.14
N GLY A 34 3.70 -6.49 16.65
CA GLY A 34 4.38 -5.35 17.28
C GLY A 34 5.79 -5.67 17.75
N GLU A 35 6.51 -4.66 18.25
CA GLU A 35 7.91 -4.80 18.66
C GLU A 35 8.11 -5.84 19.77
N VAL A 36 7.35 -5.73 20.86
CA VAL A 36 7.48 -6.64 22.01
C VAL A 36 7.18 -8.08 21.61
N HIS A 37 6.18 -8.25 20.73
CA HIS A 37 5.85 -9.54 20.17
C HIS A 37 7.01 -10.09 19.32
N LEU A 38 7.56 -9.28 18.42
CA LEU A 38 8.70 -9.65 17.58
C LEU A 38 9.93 -10.07 18.41
N GLN A 39 10.26 -9.32 19.47
CA GLN A 39 11.35 -9.65 20.40
C GLN A 39 11.12 -11.00 21.09
N ARG A 40 9.87 -11.31 21.46
CA ARG A 40 9.51 -12.58 22.08
C ARG A 40 9.66 -13.73 21.08
N CYS A 41 9.12 -13.58 19.87
CA CYS A 41 9.22 -14.57 18.80
C CYS A 41 10.68 -14.91 18.46
N VAL A 42 11.52 -13.88 18.38
CA VAL A 42 12.98 -14.03 18.19
C VAL A 42 13.58 -14.90 19.29
N LYS A 43 13.29 -14.59 20.56
CA LYS A 43 13.84 -15.33 21.70
C LYS A 43 13.35 -16.78 21.71
N ASP A 44 12.09 -17.02 21.36
CA ASP A 44 11.53 -18.36 21.29
C ASP A 44 12.11 -19.18 20.14
N LEU A 45 12.42 -18.52 19.01
CA LEU A 45 13.12 -19.14 17.89
C LEU A 45 14.54 -19.58 18.30
N GLU A 46 15.28 -18.74 19.02
CA GLU A 46 16.65 -19.05 19.49
C GLU A 46 16.67 -20.12 20.60
N VAL A 47 15.76 -20.06 21.57
CA VAL A 47 15.81 -20.91 22.78
C VAL A 47 15.05 -22.22 22.60
N THR A 48 13.85 -22.16 22.03
CA THR A 48 12.88 -23.27 22.08
C THR A 48 12.86 -24.06 20.78
N PHE A 49 12.72 -23.37 19.64
CA PHE A 49 12.45 -24.01 18.36
C PHE A 49 13.72 -24.37 17.59
N ALA A 50 14.48 -23.38 17.14
CA ALA A 50 15.64 -23.58 16.27
C ALA A 50 16.92 -23.92 17.04
N LYS A 51 17.04 -23.46 18.30
CA LYS A 51 18.19 -23.73 19.18
C LYS A 51 19.54 -23.35 18.57
N ILE A 52 19.56 -22.26 17.81
CA ILE A 52 20.73 -21.71 17.14
C ILE A 52 20.82 -20.21 17.43
N PRO A 53 22.03 -19.63 17.47
CA PRO A 53 22.18 -18.18 17.51
C PRO A 53 21.74 -17.58 16.17
N ILE A 54 20.92 -16.52 16.21
CA ILE A 54 20.37 -15.88 15.01
C ILE A 54 20.84 -14.43 14.95
N THR A 55 21.40 -14.04 13.80
CA THR A 55 21.73 -12.64 13.54
C THR A 55 20.52 -11.91 13.00
N ILE A 56 20.07 -10.88 13.72
CA ILE A 56 18.84 -10.16 13.43
C ILE A 56 19.16 -8.72 13.07
N SER A 57 18.61 -8.28 11.97
CA SER A 57 18.62 -6.91 11.47
C SER A 57 17.61 -6.05 12.23
N LYS A 58 17.76 -4.73 12.13
CA LYS A 58 16.80 -3.81 12.75
C LYS A 58 15.37 -4.08 12.21
N PRO A 59 14.34 -4.06 13.08
CA PRO A 59 12.96 -4.17 12.64
C PRO A 59 12.58 -3.09 11.64
N ILE A 60 11.70 -3.44 10.70
CA ILE A 60 11.20 -2.55 9.67
C ILE A 60 9.68 -2.61 9.70
N VAL A 61 9.06 -1.47 9.43
CA VAL A 61 7.60 -1.34 9.31
C VAL A 61 7.24 -1.35 7.84
N SER A 62 6.19 -2.09 7.50
CA SER A 62 5.56 -1.99 6.18
C SER A 62 4.84 -0.65 6.06
N PHE A 63 5.26 0.18 5.12
CA PHE A 63 4.51 1.39 4.74
C PHE A 63 3.41 1.04 3.74
N ARG A 64 2.54 2.00 3.44
CA ARG A 64 1.72 1.97 2.22
C ARG A 64 2.12 3.14 1.32
N GLU A 65 1.69 3.07 0.08
CA GLU A 65 1.95 4.13 -0.90
C GLU A 65 0.62 4.68 -1.41
N THR A 66 0.51 6.01 -1.53
CA THR A 66 -0.69 6.67 -2.03
C THR A 66 -0.30 7.75 -3.05
N VAL A 67 -1.32 8.36 -3.64
CA VAL A 67 -1.29 9.44 -4.61
C VAL A 67 -2.01 10.63 -3.98
N MET A 68 -1.52 11.86 -4.16
CA MET A 68 -2.19 13.07 -3.64
C MET A 68 -2.94 13.85 -4.70
N GLU A 69 -2.38 13.94 -5.91
CA GLU A 69 -2.99 14.65 -7.03
C GLU A 69 -3.49 13.63 -8.06
N GLY A 70 -4.57 13.93 -8.78
CA GLY A 70 -5.05 13.07 -9.86
C GLY A 70 -4.97 13.76 -11.23
N GLY A 71 -5.14 12.96 -12.28
CA GLY A 71 -5.53 13.48 -13.60
C GLY A 71 -4.43 13.63 -14.65
N LYS A 72 -3.18 13.24 -14.37
CA LYS A 72 -2.18 13.08 -15.44
C LYS A 72 -2.28 11.69 -16.07
N THR A 73 -2.33 11.68 -17.39
CA THR A 73 -2.43 10.49 -18.23
C THR A 73 -1.04 9.95 -18.57
N PHE A 74 -0.88 8.63 -18.48
CA PHE A 74 0.35 7.95 -18.85
C PHE A 74 0.03 6.77 -19.74
N SER A 75 0.96 6.44 -20.64
CA SER A 75 0.81 5.32 -21.55
C SER A 75 2.03 4.42 -21.53
N ALA A 76 1.81 3.11 -21.65
CA ALA A 76 2.87 2.14 -21.91
C ALA A 76 2.47 1.25 -23.07
N ILE A 77 3.49 0.76 -23.77
CA ILE A 77 3.36 -0.02 -25.00
C ILE A 77 3.89 -1.42 -24.73
N THR A 78 3.23 -2.44 -25.27
CA THR A 78 3.67 -3.84 -25.15
C THR A 78 5.00 -4.07 -25.85
N ALA A 79 5.75 -5.09 -25.41
CA ALA A 79 7.03 -5.45 -26.01
C ALA A 79 6.91 -5.74 -27.52
N ASN A 80 5.80 -6.36 -27.93
CA ASN A 80 5.45 -6.59 -29.33
C ASN A 80 4.87 -5.35 -30.05
N LYS A 81 4.76 -4.20 -29.38
CA LYS A 81 4.20 -2.94 -29.87
C LYS A 81 2.75 -3.00 -30.38
N ARG A 82 2.01 -4.07 -30.10
CA ARG A 82 0.62 -4.24 -30.58
C ARG A 82 -0.42 -3.48 -29.76
N ILE A 83 -0.17 -3.28 -28.47
CA ILE A 83 -1.10 -2.60 -27.57
C ILE A 83 -0.40 -1.44 -26.90
N GLN A 84 -1.08 -0.30 -26.85
CA GLN A 84 -0.78 0.80 -25.96
C GLN A 84 -1.93 0.98 -24.96
N ILE A 85 -1.62 0.88 -23.67
CA ILE A 85 -2.58 1.10 -22.58
C ILE A 85 -2.37 2.52 -22.05
N ILE A 86 -3.46 3.29 -21.91
CA ILE A 86 -3.46 4.64 -21.34
C ILE A 86 -4.23 4.60 -20.02
N ALA A 87 -3.62 5.05 -18.92
CA ALA A 87 -4.29 5.13 -17.63
C ALA A 87 -3.91 6.37 -16.82
N THR A 88 -4.80 6.71 -15.90
CA THR A 88 -4.68 7.78 -14.90
C THR A 88 -4.84 7.21 -13.50
N ALA A 89 -4.18 7.83 -12.52
CA ALA A 89 -4.37 7.51 -11.11
C ALA A 89 -5.07 8.67 -10.41
N TYR A 90 -6.01 8.36 -9.52
CA TYR A 90 -6.73 9.31 -8.68
C TYR A 90 -6.65 8.91 -7.21
N PRO A 91 -6.54 9.88 -6.29
CA PRO A 91 -6.69 9.62 -4.86
C PRO A 91 -8.14 9.27 -4.51
N LEU A 92 -8.32 8.33 -3.59
CA LEU A 92 -9.62 8.03 -2.98
C LEU A 92 -9.79 8.83 -1.68
N PRO A 93 -11.03 9.26 -1.35
CA PRO A 93 -11.28 9.93 -0.09
C PRO A 93 -11.19 8.94 1.08
N GLU A 94 -10.71 9.44 2.23
CA GLU A 94 -10.46 8.63 3.43
C GLU A 94 -11.70 7.88 3.92
N ASN A 95 -12.86 8.53 3.92
CA ASN A 95 -14.14 7.91 4.29
C ASN A 95 -14.47 6.64 3.49
N LEU A 96 -14.08 6.59 2.20
CA LEU A 96 -14.30 5.43 1.35
C LEU A 96 -13.27 4.34 1.66
N ILE A 97 -12.02 4.73 1.90
CA ILE A 97 -10.94 3.80 2.23
C ILE A 97 -11.26 3.07 3.53
N GLU A 98 -11.67 3.79 4.58
CA GLU A 98 -12.08 3.22 5.86
C GLU A 98 -13.27 2.26 5.70
N PHE A 99 -14.27 2.64 4.89
CA PHE A 99 -15.41 1.79 4.60
C PHE A 99 -15.00 0.48 3.90
N LEU A 100 -14.08 0.55 2.92
CA LEU A 100 -13.58 -0.63 2.22
C LEU A 100 -12.75 -1.53 3.13
N GLU A 101 -11.93 -0.94 4.02
CA GLU A 101 -11.12 -1.68 4.99
C GLU A 101 -12.00 -2.39 6.04
N PHE A 102 -13.06 -1.72 6.54
CA PHE A 102 -13.99 -2.30 7.51
C PHE A 102 -14.81 -3.46 6.92
N ASN A 103 -15.21 -3.35 5.65
CA ASN A 103 -16.04 -4.36 4.98
C ASN A 103 -15.23 -5.42 4.21
N PHE A 104 -13.93 -5.57 4.51
CA PHE A 104 -13.05 -6.54 3.86
C PHE A 104 -13.60 -7.98 3.89
N GLU A 105 -14.18 -8.42 5.02
CA GLU A 105 -14.74 -9.78 5.12
C GLU A 105 -15.95 -9.99 4.21
N ILE A 106 -16.78 -8.96 4.06
CA ILE A 106 -17.97 -8.99 3.20
C ILE A 106 -17.53 -9.10 1.74
N LEU A 107 -16.56 -8.29 1.32
CA LEU A 107 -15.97 -8.36 -0.01
C LEU A 107 -15.37 -9.75 -0.28
N LYS A 108 -14.64 -10.33 0.68
CA LYS A 108 -14.07 -11.67 0.54
C LYS A 108 -15.16 -12.73 0.38
N LYS A 109 -16.26 -12.65 1.15
CA LYS A 109 -17.41 -13.54 1.03
C LYS A 109 -18.10 -13.39 -0.33
N ILE A 110 -18.27 -12.17 -0.82
CA ILE A 110 -18.88 -11.87 -2.12
C ILE A 110 -18.10 -12.52 -3.27
N PHE A 111 -16.77 -12.44 -3.26
CA PHE A 111 -15.94 -12.98 -4.34
C PHE A 111 -15.61 -14.47 -4.20
N THR A 112 -15.63 -15.02 -2.98
CA THR A 112 -15.35 -16.46 -2.75
C THR A 112 -16.60 -17.33 -2.92
N SER A 113 -17.76 -16.84 -2.50
CA SER A 113 -19.01 -17.61 -2.52
C SER A 113 -19.80 -17.34 -3.80
N LYS A 114 -19.89 -18.36 -4.66
CA LYS A 114 -20.76 -18.35 -5.86
C LYS A 114 -22.25 -18.10 -5.52
N ASN A 115 -22.69 -18.47 -4.30
CA ASN A 115 -24.06 -18.31 -3.79
C ASN A 115 -24.15 -17.31 -2.62
N THR A 116 -23.76 -16.05 -2.85
CA THR A 116 -24.01 -14.99 -1.85
C THR A 116 -25.42 -14.43 -2.02
N GLN A 117 -26.15 -14.29 -0.90
CA GLN A 117 -27.51 -13.72 -0.89
C GLN A 117 -27.50 -12.34 -1.55
N THR A 118 -28.37 -12.17 -2.56
CA THR A 118 -28.49 -10.95 -3.38
C THR A 118 -28.76 -9.69 -2.55
N SER A 119 -29.27 -9.83 -1.33
CA SER A 119 -29.54 -8.76 -0.36
C SER A 119 -28.28 -8.09 0.18
N GLU A 120 -27.27 -8.85 0.62
CA GLU A 120 -26.02 -8.30 1.19
C GLU A 120 -25.23 -7.50 0.14
N LYS A 121 -25.20 -8.02 -1.10
CA LYS A 121 -24.58 -7.32 -2.24
C LYS A 121 -25.29 -6.00 -2.54
N LYS A 122 -26.63 -6.01 -2.59
CA LYS A 122 -27.43 -4.79 -2.83
C LYS A 122 -27.22 -3.74 -1.75
N ASN A 123 -27.20 -4.15 -0.48
CA ASN A 123 -26.92 -3.25 0.64
C ASN A 123 -25.50 -2.68 0.60
N PHE A 124 -24.51 -3.49 0.21
CA PHE A 124 -23.14 -3.00 0.04
C PHE A 124 -23.05 -1.96 -1.08
N VAL A 125 -23.67 -2.22 -2.22
CA VAL A 125 -23.68 -1.29 -3.37
C VAL A 125 -24.40 0.01 -3.03
N SER A 126 -25.54 -0.03 -2.33
CA SER A 126 -26.22 1.20 -1.90
C SER A 126 -25.35 2.03 -0.95
N ASN A 127 -24.72 1.39 0.04
CA ASN A 127 -23.85 2.07 0.99
C ASN A 127 -22.59 2.63 0.31
N LEU A 128 -22.04 1.91 -0.66
CA LEU A 128 -20.90 2.37 -1.45
C LEU A 128 -21.30 3.58 -2.30
N ALA A 129 -22.47 3.55 -2.96
CA ALA A 129 -22.98 4.66 -3.73
C ALA A 129 -23.21 5.91 -2.87
N GLU A 130 -23.75 5.74 -1.65
CA GLU A 130 -23.89 6.82 -0.68
C GLU A 130 -22.53 7.43 -0.30
N LYS A 131 -21.52 6.61 0.01
CA LYS A 131 -20.18 7.09 0.36
C LYS A 131 -19.46 7.75 -0.82
N LEU A 132 -19.75 7.34 -2.05
CA LEU A 132 -19.21 7.95 -3.26
C LEU A 132 -19.78 9.34 -3.55
N THR A 133 -20.93 9.74 -2.97
CA THR A 133 -21.44 11.13 -3.11
C THR A 133 -20.51 12.18 -2.52
N SER A 134 -19.60 11.77 -1.64
CA SER A 134 -18.54 12.63 -1.10
C SER A 134 -17.37 12.83 -2.07
N CYS A 135 -17.32 12.12 -3.20
CA CYS A 135 -16.28 12.24 -4.21
C CYS A 135 -16.58 13.34 -5.23
N GLU A 136 -15.57 13.77 -6.00
CA GLU A 136 -15.81 14.58 -7.18
C GLU A 136 -16.77 13.88 -8.15
N ASN A 137 -17.78 14.61 -8.65
CA ASN A 137 -18.82 14.09 -9.55
C ASN A 137 -18.27 13.30 -10.76
N LYS A 138 -17.08 13.67 -11.26
CA LYS A 138 -16.40 12.96 -12.35
C LYS A 138 -15.97 11.56 -11.92
N LEU A 139 -15.23 11.46 -10.81
CA LEU A 139 -14.74 10.19 -10.27
C LEU A 139 -15.89 9.29 -9.83
N GLN A 140 -16.93 9.86 -9.22
CA GLN A 140 -18.14 9.14 -8.84
C GLN A 140 -18.79 8.46 -10.05
N ASN A 141 -19.05 9.20 -11.12
CA ASN A 141 -19.62 8.64 -12.35
C ASN A 141 -18.70 7.61 -12.99
N ILE A 142 -17.39 7.79 -12.87
CA ILE A 142 -16.43 6.82 -13.41
C ILE A 142 -16.48 5.52 -12.62
N ILE A 143 -16.47 5.58 -11.28
CA ILE A 143 -16.49 4.39 -10.43
C ILE A 143 -17.85 3.68 -10.53
N LEU A 144 -18.95 4.44 -10.47
CA LEU A 144 -20.31 3.92 -10.59
C LEU A 144 -20.68 3.46 -12.00
N ASN A 145 -19.82 3.60 -12.98
CA ASN A 145 -20.07 3.00 -14.28
C ASN A 145 -18.95 2.01 -14.63
N TYR A 146 -17.69 2.35 -14.46
CA TYR A 146 -16.61 1.60 -15.11
C TYR A 146 -15.81 0.70 -14.17
N LEU A 147 -16.30 0.40 -12.95
CA LEU A 147 -15.57 -0.42 -11.98
C LEU A 147 -15.40 -1.87 -12.47
N ILE A 148 -14.14 -2.28 -12.63
CA ILE A 148 -13.77 -3.65 -12.99
C ILE A 148 -13.53 -4.49 -11.73
N GLY A 149 -12.92 -3.93 -10.69
CA GLY A 149 -12.57 -4.69 -9.50
C GLY A 149 -11.85 -3.90 -8.42
N PHE A 150 -11.75 -4.56 -7.28
CA PHE A 150 -10.99 -4.11 -6.11
C PHE A 150 -9.60 -4.75 -6.15
N GLY A 151 -8.59 -4.07 -5.65
CA GLY A 151 -7.24 -4.64 -5.52
C GLY A 151 -6.60 -4.25 -4.18
N PRO A 152 -5.53 -4.92 -3.74
CA PRO A 152 -5.03 -6.19 -4.26
C PRO A 152 -5.89 -7.40 -3.83
N LYS A 153 -5.83 -8.49 -4.60
CA LYS A 153 -6.49 -9.79 -4.34
C LYS A 153 -8.02 -9.71 -4.29
N ARG A 154 -8.64 -8.80 -5.05
CA ARG A 154 -10.11 -8.61 -5.10
C ARG A 154 -10.79 -8.09 -3.82
N VAL A 155 -10.05 -7.73 -2.78
CA VAL A 155 -10.63 -7.35 -1.47
C VAL A 155 -10.00 -6.07 -0.89
N GLY A 156 -9.05 -5.44 -1.57
CA GLY A 156 -8.37 -4.26 -1.04
C GLY A 156 -9.08 -2.93 -1.28
N CYS A 157 -8.48 -1.87 -0.74
CA CYS A 157 -8.98 -0.50 -0.78
C CYS A 157 -8.57 0.29 -2.04
N ASN A 158 -7.99 -0.37 -3.04
CA ASN A 158 -7.66 0.22 -4.33
C ASN A 158 -8.71 -0.19 -5.37
N LEU A 159 -9.03 0.69 -6.30
CA LEU A 159 -10.06 0.48 -7.31
C LEU A 159 -9.45 0.49 -8.72
N LEU A 160 -9.98 -0.36 -9.59
CA LEU A 160 -9.69 -0.36 -11.01
C LEU A 160 -10.97 -0.04 -11.80
N ALA A 161 -10.91 0.99 -12.63
CA ALA A 161 -11.97 1.35 -13.57
C ALA A 161 -11.47 1.39 -15.02
N TYR A 162 -12.33 1.12 -16.00
CA TYR A 162 -11.97 1.18 -17.43
C TYR A 162 -13.05 1.83 -18.29
N MET A 163 -12.76 3.02 -18.83
CA MET A 163 -13.70 3.82 -19.61
C MET A 163 -13.98 3.29 -21.02
N GLY A 164 -13.05 2.52 -21.60
CA GLY A 164 -13.18 1.94 -22.95
C GLY A 164 -14.12 0.74 -23.04
N CYS A 165 -14.74 0.33 -21.93
CA CYS A 165 -15.83 -0.63 -21.88
C CYS A 165 -17.08 0.12 -21.44
N SER A 166 -18.27 -0.25 -21.93
CA SER A 166 -19.53 0.26 -21.37
C SER A 166 -19.63 -0.09 -19.90
N GLY A 167 -19.35 0.86 -19.06
CA GLY A 167 -19.49 0.73 -17.63
C GLY A 167 -20.95 0.57 -17.19
N PHE A 168 -21.18 -0.34 -16.22
CA PHE A 168 -22.38 -0.66 -15.44
C PHE A 168 -23.56 -1.34 -16.14
N LYS A 169 -23.37 -1.86 -17.36
CA LYS A 169 -24.24 -2.96 -17.83
C LYS A 169 -23.74 -4.34 -17.39
N ASP A 170 -22.48 -4.45 -16.98
CA ASP A 170 -21.87 -5.73 -16.62
C ASP A 170 -21.85 -6.05 -15.12
N ILE A 171 -22.36 -5.20 -14.21
CA ILE A 171 -22.58 -5.62 -12.81
C ILE A 171 -23.99 -6.24 -12.64
N GLU A 172 -24.94 -5.83 -13.47
CA GLU A 172 -26.18 -6.60 -13.67
C GLU A 172 -25.91 -7.83 -14.56
N ASN A 173 -25.02 -7.77 -15.56
CA ASN A 173 -24.74 -8.93 -16.45
C ASN A 173 -23.59 -9.86 -16.03
N ASP A 174 -22.75 -9.51 -15.04
CA ASP A 174 -21.87 -10.48 -14.35
C ASP A 174 -22.69 -11.45 -13.49
N ILE A 175 -23.99 -11.19 -13.30
CA ILE A 175 -24.97 -12.13 -12.77
C ILE A 175 -25.49 -13.06 -13.89
N GLU A 176 -25.61 -12.60 -15.14
CA GLU A 176 -26.14 -13.42 -16.25
C GLU A 176 -25.07 -14.26 -16.99
N THR A 177 -23.79 -13.90 -16.97
CA THR A 177 -22.73 -14.69 -17.65
C THR A 177 -22.15 -15.84 -16.82
N ILE A 178 -22.69 -16.07 -15.62
CA ILE A 178 -22.59 -17.37 -14.93
C ILE A 178 -23.88 -18.21 -15.14
N GLU A 179 -24.92 -17.66 -15.78
CA GLU A 179 -26.24 -18.28 -15.91
C GLU A 179 -26.62 -18.85 -17.28
N ILE A 180 -25.70 -19.05 -18.24
CA ILE A 180 -26.02 -19.82 -19.46
C ILE A 180 -25.11 -21.04 -19.60
N ASP A 181 -25.32 -22.02 -18.74
CA ASP A 181 -24.85 -23.39 -18.99
C ASP A 181 -25.86 -24.49 -18.61
N ILE A 182 -27.13 -24.13 -18.33
CA ILE A 182 -28.19 -25.13 -18.11
C ILE A 182 -29.50 -24.63 -18.73
N GLN A 183 -29.90 -25.26 -19.85
CA GLN A 183 -31.20 -25.19 -20.55
C GLN A 183 -31.38 -24.06 -21.59
N SER A 184 -31.07 -24.36 -22.85
CA SER A 184 -32.10 -24.62 -23.88
C SER A 184 -31.48 -24.67 -25.27
N GLU A 185 -31.43 -25.88 -25.82
CA GLU A 185 -31.58 -26.06 -27.26
C GLU A 185 -32.91 -25.39 -27.68
N ASN A 186 -32.85 -24.40 -28.57
CA ASN A 186 -33.69 -24.22 -29.75
C ASN A 186 -33.96 -22.74 -30.09
N SER A 187 -33.84 -22.47 -31.39
CA SER A 187 -34.36 -21.33 -32.17
C SER A 187 -33.50 -20.06 -32.27
N SER A 188 -33.24 -19.75 -33.54
CA SER A 188 -32.38 -18.75 -34.14
C SER A 188 -33.03 -17.37 -34.27
N THR A 189 -32.28 -16.30 -34.00
CA THR A 189 -32.25 -15.07 -34.83
C THR A 189 -30.95 -14.30 -34.59
N ASN A 190 -30.40 -13.75 -35.68
CA ASN A 190 -29.07 -13.16 -35.78
C ASN A 190 -28.92 -11.80 -35.09
N THR A 191 -28.05 -11.71 -34.08
CA THR A 191 -27.23 -10.52 -33.76
C THR A 191 -25.82 -10.99 -33.38
N SER A 192 -24.83 -10.29 -33.92
CA SER A 192 -23.45 -10.73 -34.10
C SER A 192 -22.62 -10.80 -32.81
N LYS A 193 -22.18 -12.02 -32.46
CA LYS A 193 -20.91 -12.41 -31.80
C LYS A 193 -20.24 -11.32 -30.93
N ILE A 194 -20.67 -11.19 -29.68
CA ILE A 194 -19.86 -10.64 -28.57
C ILE A 194 -18.98 -11.80 -28.08
N SER A 195 -17.77 -11.91 -28.61
CA SER A 195 -16.91 -13.10 -28.52
C SER A 195 -15.87 -12.98 -27.41
N SER A 196 -15.89 -13.89 -26.41
CA SER A 196 -14.82 -14.45 -25.55
C SER A 196 -13.52 -13.68 -25.22
N ASN A 197 -12.95 -12.91 -26.15
CA ASN A 197 -11.69 -12.19 -26.00
C ASN A 197 -11.76 -11.01 -25.00
N ASP A 198 -12.92 -10.37 -24.84
CA ASP A 198 -13.05 -9.21 -23.93
C ASP A 198 -13.00 -9.61 -22.45
N TYR A 199 -13.51 -10.80 -22.09
CA TYR A 199 -13.42 -11.33 -20.73
C TYR A 199 -11.97 -11.59 -20.33
N ASP A 200 -11.20 -12.16 -21.26
CA ASP A 200 -9.77 -12.41 -21.06
C ASP A 200 -8.99 -11.11 -20.86
N ILE A 201 -9.34 -10.02 -21.56
CA ILE A 201 -8.69 -8.72 -21.40
C ILE A 201 -8.98 -8.13 -20.02
N LYS A 202 -10.25 -8.12 -19.59
CA LYS A 202 -10.63 -7.60 -18.26
C LYS A 202 -9.90 -8.34 -17.13
N GLU A 203 -9.84 -9.67 -17.20
CA GLU A 203 -9.15 -10.46 -16.18
C GLU A 203 -7.63 -10.25 -16.22
N THR A 204 -7.04 -10.12 -17.41
CA THR A 204 -5.62 -9.84 -17.56
C THR A 204 -5.24 -8.45 -17.00
N LEU A 205 -6.09 -7.43 -17.21
CA LEU A 205 -5.93 -6.10 -16.62
C LEU A 205 -6.05 -6.15 -15.09
N ARG A 206 -7.02 -6.93 -14.55
CA ARG A 206 -7.16 -7.14 -13.10
C ARG A 206 -5.91 -7.76 -12.50
N VAL A 207 -5.36 -8.82 -13.10
CA VAL A 207 -4.13 -9.47 -12.63
C VAL A 207 -2.94 -8.51 -12.69
N GLY A 208 -2.81 -7.75 -13.79
CA GLY A 208 -1.79 -6.70 -13.91
C GLY A 208 -1.91 -5.62 -12.83
N PHE A 209 -3.13 -5.17 -12.56
CA PHE A 209 -3.43 -4.23 -11.50
C PHE A 209 -3.15 -4.79 -10.10
N ASP A 210 -3.55 -6.03 -9.81
CA ASP A 210 -3.29 -6.69 -8.52
C ASP A 210 -1.78 -6.80 -8.23
N CYS A 211 -0.98 -7.13 -9.25
CA CYS A 211 0.48 -7.14 -9.11
C CYS A 211 1.04 -5.73 -8.85
N ALA A 212 0.56 -4.72 -9.58
CA ALA A 212 1.00 -3.33 -9.39
C ALA A 212 0.56 -2.75 -8.04
N ALA A 213 -0.65 -3.08 -7.59
CA ALA A 213 -1.20 -2.64 -6.32
C ALA A 213 -0.53 -3.32 -5.13
N ASN A 214 -0.05 -4.56 -5.27
CA ASN A 214 0.76 -5.22 -4.24
C ASN A 214 2.20 -4.66 -4.17
N ALA A 215 2.77 -4.25 -5.30
CA ALA A 215 4.14 -3.75 -5.38
C ALA A 215 4.18 -2.33 -5.96
N GLY A 216 3.97 -1.34 -5.07
CA GLY A 216 3.99 0.08 -5.40
C GLY A 216 5.34 0.59 -5.91
N PRO A 217 5.36 1.73 -6.61
CA PRO A 217 6.56 2.21 -7.30
C PRO A 217 7.65 2.81 -6.39
N LEU A 218 7.35 3.26 -5.17
CA LEU A 218 8.35 3.90 -4.31
C LEU A 218 9.26 2.87 -3.63
N CYS A 219 8.65 1.90 -2.95
CA CYS A 219 9.29 0.95 -2.05
C CYS A 219 8.88 -0.50 -2.29
N ALA A 220 8.14 -0.80 -3.37
CA ALA A 220 7.49 -2.10 -3.55
C ALA A 220 6.63 -2.49 -2.34
N GLU A 221 5.95 -1.51 -1.74
CA GLU A 221 4.94 -1.73 -0.71
C GLU A 221 3.53 -1.62 -1.34
N PRO A 222 2.49 -2.23 -0.76
CA PRO A 222 1.16 -2.14 -1.34
C PRO A 222 0.61 -0.72 -1.38
N LEU A 223 -0.07 -0.39 -2.47
CA LEU A 223 -0.81 0.85 -2.63
C LEU A 223 -1.99 0.89 -1.66
N ARG A 224 -2.37 2.08 -1.21
CA ARG A 224 -3.57 2.33 -0.39
C ARG A 224 -4.31 3.54 -0.94
N GLY A 225 -5.61 3.41 -1.16
CA GLY A 225 -6.47 4.54 -1.50
C GLY A 225 -6.23 5.09 -2.90
N VAL A 226 -5.85 4.25 -3.86
CA VAL A 226 -5.62 4.67 -5.24
C VAL A 226 -6.69 4.07 -6.15
N CYS A 227 -7.32 4.92 -6.97
CA CYS A 227 -8.18 4.51 -8.06
C CYS A 227 -7.40 4.64 -9.38
N ILE A 228 -7.19 3.53 -10.08
CA ILE A 228 -6.57 3.53 -11.41
C ILE A 228 -7.69 3.44 -12.44
N VAL A 229 -7.72 4.43 -13.34
CA VAL A 229 -8.69 4.51 -14.41
C VAL A 229 -7.96 4.30 -15.73
N VAL A 230 -8.24 3.19 -16.40
CA VAL A 230 -7.80 2.94 -17.76
C VAL A 230 -8.72 3.72 -18.69
N GLU A 231 -8.17 4.67 -19.45
CA GLU A 231 -8.95 5.53 -20.33
C GLU A 231 -9.19 4.82 -21.67
N GLU A 232 -8.12 4.36 -22.31
CA GLU A 232 -8.16 3.79 -23.65
C GLU A 232 -7.09 2.70 -23.82
N ILE A 233 -7.43 1.68 -24.61
CA ILE A 233 -6.49 0.65 -25.09
C ILE A 233 -6.43 0.80 -26.60
N LYS A 234 -5.28 1.25 -27.10
CA LYS A 234 -5.04 1.44 -28.54
C LYS A 234 -4.37 0.19 -29.11
N TYR A 235 -5.00 -0.39 -30.13
CA TYR A 235 -4.41 -1.45 -30.93
C TYR A 235 -3.58 -0.84 -32.04
N ILE A 236 -2.29 -1.15 -32.07
CA ILE A 236 -1.35 -0.76 -33.10
C ILE A 236 -1.13 -1.99 -33.97
N GLU A 237 -1.63 -1.94 -35.21
CA GLU A 237 -1.46 -3.01 -36.18
C GLU A 237 -0.07 -2.92 -36.80
N GLU A 238 0.93 -3.57 -36.17
CA GLU A 238 2.21 -3.89 -36.80
C GLU A 238 2.37 -5.42 -36.89
N GLU A 239 2.69 -5.92 -38.08
CA GLU A 239 2.94 -7.35 -38.37
C GLU A 239 4.29 -7.83 -37.79
N ILE A 240 4.46 -7.74 -36.47
CA ILE A 240 5.64 -8.27 -35.79
C ILE A 240 5.34 -9.72 -35.41
N ARG A 241 6.18 -10.66 -35.86
CA ARG A 241 6.10 -12.09 -35.50
C ARG A 241 6.21 -12.26 -33.98
N ASP A 242 5.47 -13.21 -33.42
CA ASP A 242 5.41 -13.56 -31.99
C ASP A 242 6.72 -14.17 -31.47
N ILE A 243 7.81 -13.39 -31.48
CA ILE A 243 9.09 -13.75 -30.86
C ILE A 243 9.03 -13.48 -29.34
N TYR A 244 8.19 -12.53 -28.95
CA TYR A 244 7.88 -12.19 -27.57
C TYR A 244 6.77 -13.12 -27.10
N GLY A 245 6.93 -13.76 -25.93
CA GLY A 245 6.08 -14.87 -25.45
C GLY A 245 4.58 -14.56 -25.27
N PRO A 246 3.85 -15.26 -24.38
CA PRO A 246 2.39 -15.19 -24.34
C PRO A 246 1.85 -13.75 -24.27
N PHE A 247 0.90 -13.42 -25.14
CA PHE A 247 0.32 -12.08 -25.27
C PHE A 247 -0.26 -11.55 -23.96
N GLN A 248 -0.95 -12.43 -23.21
CA GLN A 248 -1.49 -12.12 -21.88
C GLN A 248 -0.39 -11.66 -20.91
N GLY A 249 0.78 -12.32 -20.90
CA GLY A 249 1.91 -11.95 -20.05
C GLY A 249 2.46 -10.56 -20.39
N GLN A 250 2.52 -10.21 -21.67
CA GLN A 250 2.95 -8.88 -22.12
C GLN A 250 1.98 -7.79 -21.68
N MET A 251 0.67 -8.05 -21.74
CA MET A 251 -0.35 -7.12 -21.29
C MET A 251 -0.35 -6.92 -19.77
N ILE A 252 -0.04 -7.97 -19.00
CA ILE A 252 0.15 -7.87 -17.54
C ILE A 252 1.34 -6.96 -17.23
N SER A 253 2.49 -7.17 -17.89
CA SER A 253 3.68 -6.35 -17.65
C SER A 253 3.45 -4.89 -18.04
N THR A 254 2.78 -4.61 -19.16
CA THR A 254 2.49 -3.23 -19.54
C THR A 254 1.53 -2.57 -18.58
N MET A 255 0.48 -3.27 -18.14
CA MET A 255 -0.44 -2.74 -17.14
C MET A 255 0.32 -2.37 -15.85
N GLN A 256 1.27 -3.20 -15.41
CA GLN A 256 2.13 -2.86 -14.26
C GLN A 256 2.98 -1.61 -14.50
N GLU A 257 3.56 -1.45 -15.69
CA GLU A 257 4.37 -0.28 -16.04
C GLU A 257 3.53 1.01 -16.14
N VAL A 258 2.33 0.93 -16.72
CA VAL A 258 1.39 2.06 -16.76
C VAL A 258 1.00 2.46 -15.36
N CYS A 259 0.58 1.52 -14.50
CA CYS A 259 0.19 1.80 -13.13
C CYS A 259 1.34 2.47 -12.35
N LYS A 260 2.56 1.96 -12.47
CA LYS A 260 3.75 2.55 -11.83
C LYS A 260 4.00 3.98 -12.32
N SER A 261 3.94 4.21 -13.63
CA SER A 261 4.13 5.54 -14.22
C SER A 261 3.03 6.51 -13.82
N ALA A 262 1.78 6.05 -13.78
CA ALA A 262 0.61 6.81 -13.37
C ALA A 262 0.70 7.26 -11.91
N VAL A 263 1.13 6.36 -11.00
CA VAL A 263 1.33 6.70 -9.59
C VAL A 263 2.52 7.65 -9.40
N LEU A 264 3.64 7.43 -10.10
CA LEU A 264 4.82 8.30 -10.00
C LEU A 264 4.58 9.72 -10.52
N GLY A 265 3.80 9.85 -11.59
CA GLY A 265 3.48 11.16 -12.19
C GLY A 265 2.52 12.02 -11.37
N ASN A 266 1.70 11.35 -10.56
CA ASN A 266 0.64 11.93 -9.73
C ASN A 266 1.11 12.10 -8.28
N SER A 267 2.29 12.71 -8.09
CA SER A 267 2.83 13.13 -6.79
C SER A 267 2.64 12.09 -5.66
N PRO A 268 3.31 10.94 -5.73
CA PRO A 268 3.10 9.85 -4.77
C PRO A 268 3.58 10.26 -3.37
N ARG A 269 2.94 9.67 -2.35
CA ARG A 269 3.26 9.87 -0.93
C ARG A 269 3.37 8.54 -0.21
N LEU A 270 4.19 8.55 0.84
CA LEU A 270 4.29 7.43 1.76
C LEU A 270 3.18 7.56 2.81
N VAL A 271 2.59 6.45 3.20
CA VAL A 271 1.57 6.39 4.24
C VAL A 271 2.14 5.55 5.38
N GLU A 272 2.17 6.14 6.57
CA GLU A 272 2.63 5.48 7.79
C GLU A 272 1.46 4.99 8.64
N GLY A 273 1.66 3.89 9.34
CA GLY A 273 0.70 3.42 10.33
C GLY A 273 0.81 4.26 11.59
N MET A 274 -0.33 4.57 12.20
CA MET A 274 -0.43 5.25 13.49
C MET A 274 -0.97 4.30 14.55
N TYR A 275 -0.29 4.26 15.70
CA TYR A 275 -0.80 3.67 16.92
C TYR A 275 -1.56 4.71 17.72
N ILE A 276 -2.71 4.32 18.27
CA ILE A 276 -3.28 5.02 19.42
C ILE A 276 -2.63 4.44 20.69
N CYS A 277 -1.96 5.32 21.41
CA CYS A 277 -1.28 5.03 22.66
C CYS A 277 -2.17 5.48 23.80
N THR A 278 -2.63 4.53 24.62
CA THR A 278 -3.32 4.85 25.87
C THR A 278 -2.36 4.58 27.03
N PHE A 279 -2.15 5.57 27.88
CA PHE A 279 -1.31 5.43 29.06
C PHE A 279 -1.95 6.12 30.26
N THR A 280 -1.77 5.49 31.42
CA THR A 280 -2.27 5.99 32.70
C THR A 280 -1.08 6.53 33.49
N THR A 281 -1.19 7.77 33.96
CA THR A 281 -0.10 8.47 34.65
C THR A 281 -0.62 9.36 35.76
N THR A 282 0.23 9.73 36.71
CA THR A 282 -0.04 10.85 37.63
C THR A 282 0.42 12.17 37.03
N GLN A 283 -0.04 13.30 37.60
CA GLN A 283 0.26 14.65 37.12
C GLN A 283 1.76 14.96 37.02
N GLU A 284 2.58 14.41 37.92
CA GLU A 284 4.02 14.66 37.97
C GLU A 284 4.78 14.21 36.71
N TYR A 285 4.31 13.13 36.06
CA TYR A 285 4.98 12.53 34.91
C TYR A 285 4.41 12.97 33.56
N ILE A 286 3.27 13.68 33.56
CA ILE A 286 2.63 14.17 32.33
C ILE A 286 3.61 15.00 31.49
N GLY A 287 4.30 15.98 32.07
CA GLY A 287 5.26 16.80 31.30
C GLY A 287 6.41 16.00 30.65
N LYS A 288 6.84 14.89 31.29
CA LYS A 288 7.84 13.99 30.71
C LYS A 288 7.27 13.18 29.55
N LEU A 289 6.01 12.74 29.66
CA LEU A 289 5.29 12.03 28.59
C LEU A 289 5.20 12.89 27.33
N TYR A 290 4.77 14.15 27.47
CA TYR A 290 4.77 15.14 26.38
C TYR A 290 6.13 15.23 25.68
N THR A 291 7.22 15.27 26.46
CA THR A 291 8.58 15.37 25.90
C THR A 291 8.95 14.15 25.05
N VAL A 292 8.64 12.93 25.53
CA VAL A 292 8.94 11.69 24.80
C VAL A 292 8.07 11.55 23.54
N ILE A 293 6.79 11.91 23.63
CA ILE A 293 5.83 11.84 22.51
C ILE A 293 6.20 12.86 21.43
N SER A 294 6.45 14.12 21.80
CA SER A 294 6.82 15.17 20.83
C SER A 294 8.14 14.89 20.13
N LYS A 295 9.12 14.30 20.84
CA LYS A 295 10.38 13.85 20.23
C LYS A 295 10.17 12.80 19.14
N ARG A 296 9.06 12.03 19.23
CA ARG A 296 8.72 10.93 18.32
C ARG A 296 7.57 11.26 17.35
N ARG A 297 7.35 12.56 17.07
CA ARG A 297 6.26 13.08 16.21
C ARG A 297 4.84 12.66 16.62
N GLY A 298 4.65 12.26 17.88
CA GLY A 298 3.32 11.90 18.36
C GLY A 298 2.44 13.13 18.60
N LYS A 299 1.13 12.97 18.39
CA LYS A 299 0.12 14.02 18.59
C LYS A 299 -0.79 13.61 19.73
N ILE A 300 -0.97 14.48 20.71
CA ILE A 300 -1.84 14.20 21.87
C ILE A 300 -3.27 14.57 21.51
N LEU A 301 -4.21 13.68 21.82
CA LEU A 301 -5.61 13.81 21.47
C LEU A 301 -6.43 14.28 22.66
N GLU A 302 -6.36 13.52 23.74
CA GLU A 302 -7.23 13.69 24.89
C GLU A 302 -6.44 13.42 26.17
N GLU A 303 -6.72 14.23 27.19
CA GLU A 303 -6.25 14.03 28.55
C GLU A 303 -7.45 14.08 29.48
N MET A 304 -7.73 12.97 30.15
CA MET A 304 -8.88 12.84 31.05
C MET A 304 -8.40 12.45 32.44
N LEU A 305 -8.91 13.16 33.46
CA LEU A 305 -8.77 12.72 34.84
C LEU A 305 -9.79 11.61 35.11
N THR A 306 -9.35 10.51 35.71
CA THR A 306 -10.24 9.42 36.09
C THR A 306 -10.94 9.77 37.39
N GLU A 307 -12.27 9.87 37.36
CA GLU A 307 -13.07 10.21 38.56
C GLU A 307 -12.78 9.26 39.72
N GLY A 308 -12.47 9.82 40.89
CA GLY A 308 -12.16 9.06 42.10
C GLY A 308 -10.70 8.63 42.27
N THR A 309 -9.80 8.98 41.32
CA THR A 309 -8.35 8.73 41.45
C THR A 309 -7.53 9.91 40.93
N ASP A 310 -6.29 10.07 41.40
CA ASP A 310 -5.35 11.09 40.89
C ASP A 310 -4.64 10.66 39.59
N LEU A 311 -5.25 9.75 38.84
CA LEU A 311 -4.70 9.18 37.62
C LEU A 311 -5.33 9.82 36.39
N PHE A 312 -4.46 10.27 35.48
CA PHE A 312 -4.79 10.77 34.17
C PHE A 312 -4.67 9.64 33.16
N VAL A 313 -5.69 9.50 32.32
CA VAL A 313 -5.67 8.68 31.12
C VAL A 313 -5.45 9.61 29.94
N CYS A 314 -4.31 9.47 29.30
CA CYS A 314 -3.94 10.24 28.12
C CYS A 314 -3.98 9.34 26.88
N LYS A 315 -4.51 9.87 25.79
CA LYS A 315 -4.51 9.25 24.47
C LYS A 315 -3.68 10.08 23.51
N ALA A 316 -2.79 9.43 22.78
CA ALA A 316 -1.97 10.08 21.76
C ALA A 316 -1.80 9.19 20.53
N TYR A 317 -1.73 9.80 19.35
CA TYR A 317 -1.25 9.12 18.16
C TYR A 317 0.29 9.08 18.14
N LEU A 318 0.84 7.95 17.75
CA LEU A 318 2.28 7.71 17.62
C LEU A 318 2.56 6.94 16.32
N PRO A 319 3.46 7.40 15.45
CA PRO A 319 3.88 6.65 14.28
C PRO A 319 4.47 5.29 14.64
N VAL A 320 4.07 4.23 13.94
CA VAL A 320 4.54 2.86 14.17
C VAL A 320 6.07 2.77 14.01
N VAL A 321 6.64 3.51 13.04
CA VAL A 321 8.09 3.55 12.79
C VAL A 321 8.87 4.11 13.96
N GLU A 322 8.27 5.01 14.74
CA GLU A 322 8.89 5.63 15.90
C GLU A 322 8.46 4.99 17.22
N SER A 323 7.64 3.95 17.17
CA SER A 323 7.24 3.19 18.38
C SER A 323 8.36 2.31 18.94
N PHE A 324 9.40 2.00 18.14
CA PHE A 324 10.49 1.12 18.60
C PHE A 324 11.26 1.72 19.77
N GLY A 325 11.34 0.96 20.87
CA GLY A 325 11.95 1.40 22.13
C GLY A 325 11.18 2.49 22.87
N PHE A 326 9.95 2.84 22.44
CA PHE A 326 9.13 3.86 23.09
C PHE A 326 8.74 3.45 24.52
N ALA A 327 8.27 2.22 24.69
CA ALA A 327 7.86 1.72 26.01
C ALA A 327 9.02 1.71 27.02
N GLU A 328 10.23 1.39 26.56
CA GLU A 328 11.44 1.39 27.41
C GLU A 328 11.88 2.81 27.78
N GLU A 329 11.88 3.74 26.81
CA GLU A 329 12.21 5.15 27.07
C GLU A 329 11.20 5.77 28.05
N LEU A 330 9.92 5.48 27.88
CA LEU A 330 8.86 5.94 28.78
C LEU A 330 9.06 5.40 30.20
N ARG A 331 9.34 4.10 30.31
CA ARG A 331 9.58 3.41 31.58
C ARG A 331 10.77 4.00 32.31
N ARG A 332 11.86 4.29 31.59
CA ARG A 332 13.08 4.90 32.15
C ARG A 332 12.82 6.32 32.68
N MET A 333 12.02 7.12 31.97
CA MET A 333 11.70 8.51 32.37
C MET A 333 10.73 8.60 33.57
N THR A 334 9.88 7.59 33.73
CA THR A 334 8.82 7.50 34.76
C THR A 334 9.13 6.49 35.86
N SER A 335 10.38 6.02 35.95
CA SER A 335 10.84 5.02 36.94
C SER A 335 9.99 3.75 36.99
N GLY A 336 9.33 3.36 35.90
CA GLY A 336 8.49 2.16 35.85
C GLY A 336 6.99 2.38 36.01
N LEU A 337 6.55 3.59 36.35
CA LEU A 337 5.17 3.82 36.76
C LEU A 337 4.17 3.86 35.60
N VAL A 338 4.63 4.26 34.40
CA VAL A 338 3.77 4.37 33.23
C VAL A 338 4.08 3.24 32.24
N LEU A 339 3.05 2.48 31.89
CA LEU A 339 3.10 1.46 30.84
C LEU A 339 2.18 1.89 29.68
N PRO A 340 2.70 2.08 28.47
CA PRO A 340 1.86 2.42 27.32
C PRO A 340 1.20 1.17 26.75
N GLN A 341 -0.08 1.28 26.42
CA GLN A 341 -0.80 0.32 25.59
C GLN A 341 -0.85 0.86 24.16
N LEU A 342 -0.31 0.09 23.22
CA LEU A 342 -0.23 0.45 21.80
C LEU A 342 -1.27 -0.36 21.03
N VAL A 343 -2.20 0.31 20.36
CA VAL A 343 -3.21 -0.32 19.50
C VAL A 343 -3.16 0.35 18.14
N PHE A 344 -3.23 -0.43 17.05
CA PHE A 344 -3.31 0.14 15.70
C PHE A 344 -4.60 0.96 15.54
N SER A 345 -4.46 2.20 15.05
CA SER A 345 -5.60 3.10 14.85
C SER A 345 -5.94 3.24 13.37
N HIS A 346 -5.08 3.90 12.59
CA HIS A 346 -5.33 4.20 11.19
C HIS A 346 -4.01 4.44 10.45
N TRP A 347 -4.10 4.68 9.15
CA TRP A 347 -2.98 5.01 8.28
C TRP A 347 -3.00 6.51 7.97
N GLU A 348 -1.93 7.23 8.29
CA GLU A 348 -1.80 8.67 8.01
C GLU A 348 -0.84 8.90 6.84
N THR A 349 -1.22 9.77 5.91
CA THR A 349 -0.38 10.13 4.76
C THR A 349 0.69 11.13 5.17
N MET A 350 1.94 10.90 4.77
CA MET A 350 3.02 11.87 4.94
C MET A 350 2.86 13.00 3.93
N PHE A 351 2.75 14.24 4.41
CA PHE A 351 2.56 15.41 3.54
C PHE A 351 3.81 15.75 2.70
N ASP A 352 4.99 15.52 3.28
CA ASP A 352 6.28 15.83 2.66
C ASP A 352 6.49 15.03 1.36
N ASN A 353 6.93 15.72 0.30
CA ASN A 353 7.18 15.09 -0.99
C ASN A 353 8.51 14.30 -0.98
N PRO A 354 8.50 12.98 -1.22
CA PRO A 354 9.71 12.15 -1.29
C PRO A 354 10.78 12.61 -2.28
N PHE A 355 10.36 13.22 -3.40
CA PHE A 355 11.23 13.61 -4.50
C PHE A 355 11.68 15.07 -4.42
N TYR A 356 11.35 15.77 -3.33
CA TYR A 356 11.80 17.14 -3.15
C TYR A 356 13.33 17.18 -3.05
N ILE A 357 13.95 17.92 -3.96
CA ILE A 357 15.37 18.23 -3.94
C ILE A 357 15.48 19.74 -4.04
N ARG A 358 15.98 20.39 -2.98
CA ARG A 358 16.41 21.80 -3.08
C ARG A 358 17.58 21.86 -4.05
N LYS A 359 17.37 22.43 -5.23
CA LYS A 359 18.37 22.39 -6.31
C LYS A 359 18.52 23.67 -7.10
N THR A 360 17.70 24.70 -6.85
CA THR A 360 17.89 25.99 -7.50
C THR A 360 18.66 26.94 -6.57
N VAL A 361 19.60 27.67 -7.15
CA VAL A 361 20.37 28.71 -6.45
C VAL A 361 19.39 29.76 -5.88
N GLU A 362 18.31 30.03 -6.60
CA GLU A 362 17.21 30.92 -6.21
C GLU A 362 16.52 30.48 -4.91
N GLU A 363 16.19 29.18 -4.75
CA GLU A 363 15.63 28.66 -3.49
C GLU A 363 16.62 28.76 -2.32
N MET A 364 17.92 28.59 -2.59
CA MET A 364 18.95 28.77 -1.56
C MET A 364 19.09 30.24 -1.14
N GLU A 365 18.96 31.16 -2.10
CA GLU A 365 18.97 32.61 -1.86
C GLU A 365 17.73 33.07 -1.06
N GLU A 366 16.56 32.47 -1.29
CA GLU A 366 15.32 32.80 -0.58
C GLU A 366 15.26 32.26 0.86
N PHE A 367 15.68 31.00 1.08
CA PHE A 367 15.55 30.35 2.40
C PHE A 367 16.78 30.52 3.30
N GLY A 368 17.88 31.04 2.76
CA GLY A 368 19.16 31.22 3.47
C GLY A 368 19.83 29.91 3.89
N ASP A 369 20.93 30.01 4.66
CA ASP A 369 21.71 28.88 5.19
C ASP A 369 21.01 28.13 6.34
N GLN A 370 19.70 27.89 6.24
CA GLN A 370 19.03 27.01 7.21
C GLN A 370 19.56 25.58 7.05
N PRO A 371 19.89 24.89 8.17
CA PRO A 371 20.36 23.51 8.11
C PRO A 371 19.32 22.68 7.35
N VAL A 372 19.80 21.87 6.42
CA VAL A 372 18.92 21.09 5.57
C VAL A 372 18.20 20.07 6.45
N LEU A 373 16.93 20.32 6.76
CA LEU A 373 16.09 19.30 7.39
C LEU A 373 16.01 18.15 6.40
N ASP A 374 16.55 16.99 6.80
CA ASP A 374 16.53 15.80 5.97
C ASP A 374 15.08 15.45 5.64
N ASN A 375 14.81 15.25 4.35
CA ASN A 375 13.51 14.81 3.89
C ASN A 375 13.21 13.42 4.50
N LEU A 376 12.30 13.40 5.47
CA LEU A 376 12.00 12.21 6.27
C LEU A 376 11.43 11.07 5.41
N PRO A 377 10.40 11.28 4.57
CA PRO A 377 9.93 10.27 3.62
C PRO A 377 11.05 9.69 2.75
N LYS A 378 11.95 10.53 2.24
CA LYS A 378 13.08 10.06 1.41
C LYS A 378 14.02 9.15 2.20
N THR A 379 14.27 9.49 3.47
CA THR A 379 15.09 8.67 4.37
C THR A 379 14.44 7.30 4.62
N PHE A 380 13.13 7.26 4.82
CA PHE A 380 12.40 5.99 4.97
C PHE A 380 12.40 5.16 3.68
N ILE A 381 12.17 5.80 2.54
CA ILE A 381 12.20 5.15 1.23
C ILE A 381 13.57 4.54 0.97
N ASN A 382 14.66 5.28 1.20
CA ASN A 382 16.01 4.76 1.04
C ASN A 382 16.29 3.58 1.98
N LYS A 383 15.83 3.64 3.25
CA LYS A 383 15.98 2.53 4.20
C LYS A 383 15.27 1.27 3.72
N VAL A 384 14.02 1.38 3.27
CA VAL A 384 13.23 0.24 2.78
C VAL A 384 13.80 -0.30 1.47
N ARG A 385 14.15 0.57 0.51
CA ARG A 385 14.75 0.18 -0.77
C ARG A 385 16.07 -0.56 -0.59
N ARG A 386 16.97 -0.05 0.27
CA ARG A 386 18.24 -0.75 0.58
C ARG A 386 17.98 -2.14 1.16
N ARG A 387 16.98 -2.29 2.03
CA ARG A 387 16.66 -3.59 2.62
C ARG A 387 16.16 -4.58 1.56
N LYS A 388 15.26 -4.13 0.69
CA LYS A 388 14.72 -4.95 -0.40
C LYS A 388 15.71 -5.17 -1.54
N GLY A 389 16.91 -4.58 -1.49
CA GLY A 389 17.89 -4.63 -2.58
C GLY A 389 17.48 -3.83 -3.83
N LEU A 390 16.52 -2.92 -3.69
CA LEU A 390 16.09 -2.03 -4.77
C LEU A 390 17.12 -0.92 -5.00
N GLN A 391 17.25 -0.46 -6.24
CA GLN A 391 18.13 0.65 -6.59
C GLN A 391 17.76 1.91 -5.78
N THR A 392 18.75 2.56 -5.19
CA THR A 392 18.58 3.85 -4.50
C THR A 392 19.15 4.98 -5.32
N ASP A 393 18.51 6.15 -5.29
CA ASP A 393 18.92 7.35 -6.04
C ASP A 393 20.22 8.00 -5.50
N GLU A 394 20.75 7.48 -4.40
CA GLU A 394 22.03 7.91 -3.88
C GLU A 394 23.14 7.48 -4.85
N LYS A 395 23.79 8.46 -5.45
CA LYS A 395 25.05 8.25 -6.15
C LYS A 395 26.08 7.78 -5.12
N LEU A 396 26.26 6.46 -5.01
CA LEU A 396 27.43 5.90 -4.34
C LEU A 396 28.65 6.44 -5.11
N VAL A 397 29.39 7.37 -4.51
CA VAL A 397 30.69 7.78 -5.02
C VAL A 397 31.65 6.63 -4.68
N ILE A 398 31.66 5.61 -5.53
CA ILE A 398 32.50 4.40 -5.34
C ILE A 398 33.97 4.75 -5.58
N HIS A 399 34.24 5.76 -6.41
CA HIS A 399 35.57 6.31 -6.65
C HIS A 399 35.53 7.83 -6.55
N ALA A 400 36.22 8.38 -5.55
CA ALA A 400 36.52 9.81 -5.48
C ALA A 400 37.63 10.12 -6.49
N ASP A 401 37.34 10.00 -7.79
CA ASP A 401 38.27 10.47 -8.81
C ASP A 401 38.42 11.98 -8.63
N LYS A 402 39.66 12.38 -8.36
CA LYS A 402 40.05 13.73 -7.97
C LYS A 402 39.43 14.77 -8.91
N GLN A 403 38.46 15.53 -8.43
CA GLN A 403 37.81 16.67 -9.09
C GLN A 403 38.75 17.82 -9.51
N ARG A 404 40.07 17.70 -9.28
CA ARG A 404 41.07 18.73 -9.56
C ARG A 404 41.28 19.04 -11.05
N THR A 405 40.78 18.25 -11.98
CA THR A 405 40.97 18.46 -13.43
C THR A 405 39.86 19.24 -14.12
N LEU A 406 38.67 19.37 -13.53
CA LEU A 406 37.53 20.05 -14.17
C LEU A 406 37.59 21.59 -14.08
N THR A 407 38.29 22.14 -13.09
CA THR A 407 38.45 23.61 -12.96
C THR A 407 39.55 24.20 -13.85
N LYS A 408 40.29 23.38 -14.61
CA LYS A 408 41.32 23.87 -15.56
C LYS A 408 40.81 24.11 -16.99
N MET A 409 39.55 23.80 -17.29
CA MET A 409 38.97 23.95 -18.64
C MET A 409 37.70 24.82 -18.66
N ARG A 410 37.63 25.86 -17.83
CA ARG A 410 36.64 26.92 -17.98
C ARG A 410 37.30 28.28 -18.13
#